data_AF-A0A8K0MGW5-F1
#
_entry.id   AF-A0A8K0MGW5-F1
#
_cell.length_a   1.000
_cell.length_b   1.000
_cell.length_c   1.000
_cell.angle_alpha   90.00
_cell.angle_beta   90.00
_cell.angle_gamma   90.00
#
_symmetry.space_group_name_H-M   'P 1'
#
loop_
_entity.id
_entity.type
_entity.pdbx_description
1 polymer ?
#
loop_
_entity_poly.entity_id
_entity_poly.type
_entity_poly.pdbx_seq_one_letter_code
_entity_poly.pdbx_strand_id
1 'polypeptide(L)'
;MKATALNEPTPVNLAQHTYWNIEGHNRGKKISESCFLDPKESTWVIPTGEIASVKGTPMISSNLMSSGNRLKPAALVYDKKSGRVLELSTDAPGLQFYTGTAIKNVKGKGGFVYEPHAALCLQTQEFPDAVNYPNFPSTIVSPGKPYRRQMLFKFSTKA
;
A
#
# COMPACT_ATOMS: atom_id res chain seq x y z
N MET A 1 -0.98 -5.82 -13.23
CA MET A 1 -0.68 -7.23 -12.89
C MET A 1 -1.77 -8.10 -13.50
N LYS A 2 -1.40 -9.26 -14.04
CA LYS A 2 -2.33 -10.23 -14.65
C LYS A 2 -1.96 -11.63 -14.20
N ALA A 3 -2.95 -12.48 -13.97
CA ALA A 3 -2.75 -13.89 -13.67
C ALA A 3 -3.93 -14.72 -14.18
N THR A 4 -3.73 -16.01 -14.39
CA THR A 4 -4.77 -16.94 -14.79
C THR A 4 -4.52 -18.26 -14.09
N ALA A 5 -5.55 -18.80 -13.45
CA ALA A 5 -5.52 -20.16 -12.92
C ALA A 5 -5.65 -21.15 -14.10
N LEU A 6 -4.80 -22.18 -14.12
CA LEU A 6 -4.77 -23.12 -15.25
C LEU A 6 -5.79 -24.26 -15.06
N ASN A 7 -5.70 -24.98 -13.95
CA ASN A 7 -6.42 -26.23 -13.75
C ASN A 7 -7.49 -26.13 -12.66
N GLU A 8 -7.17 -25.47 -11.54
CA GLU A 8 -8.04 -25.42 -10.36
C GLU A 8 -8.21 -23.98 -9.86
N PRO A 9 -9.37 -23.63 -9.26
CA PRO A 9 -9.54 -22.36 -8.58
C PRO A 9 -8.50 -22.15 -7.49
N THR A 10 -7.88 -20.97 -7.45
CA THR A 10 -6.85 -20.63 -6.45
C THR A 10 -6.97 -19.18 -5.99
N PRO A 11 -6.66 -18.87 -4.72
CA PRO A 11 -6.49 -17.48 -4.30
C PRO A 11 -5.35 -16.80 -5.06
N VAL A 12 -5.55 -15.55 -5.48
CA VAL A 12 -4.52 -14.69 -6.07
C VAL A 12 -4.64 -13.30 -5.47
N ASN A 13 -3.53 -12.79 -4.95
CA ASN A 13 -3.41 -11.40 -4.50
C ASN A 13 -2.00 -10.90 -4.86
N LEU A 14 -1.88 -10.15 -5.94
CA LEU A 14 -0.59 -9.64 -6.40
C LEU A 14 -0.40 -8.18 -5.95
N ALA A 15 0.76 -7.91 -5.37
CA ALA A 15 1.11 -6.60 -4.84
C ALA A 15 2.54 -6.20 -5.27
N GLN A 16 2.88 -4.94 -5.03
CA GLN A 16 4.21 -4.39 -5.29
C GLN A 16 4.77 -3.80 -3.99
N HIS A 17 5.91 -4.31 -3.54
CA HIS A 17 6.48 -4.00 -2.22
C HIS A 17 7.59 -2.93 -2.27
N THR A 18 7.42 -1.86 -3.07
CA THR A 18 8.41 -0.76 -3.11
C THR A 18 8.36 0.06 -1.85
N TYR A 19 9.56 0.41 -1.35
CA TYR A 19 9.75 1.40 -0.32
C TYR A 19 10.07 2.76 -0.95
N TRP A 20 9.28 3.76 -0.60
CA TRP A 20 9.38 5.13 -1.07
C TRP A 20 9.92 6.03 0.03
N ASN A 21 10.99 6.74 -0.30
CA ASN A 21 11.38 7.96 0.40
C ASN A 21 11.45 9.06 -0.66
N ILE A 22 10.46 9.94 -0.66
CA ILE A 22 10.31 10.97 -1.69
C ILE A 22 11.25 12.17 -1.48
N GLU A 23 11.89 12.30 -0.31
CA GLU A 23 13.03 13.20 -0.13
C GLU A 23 14.27 12.67 -0.87
N GLY A 24 14.33 11.34 -1.06
CA GLY A 24 15.39 10.59 -1.72
C GLY A 24 15.83 9.41 -0.88
N HIS A 25 16.21 8.28 -1.49
CA HIS A 25 16.53 7.06 -0.73
C HIS A 25 17.70 7.22 0.27
N ASN A 26 18.55 8.23 0.08
CA ASN A 26 19.70 8.57 0.92
C ASN A 26 19.51 9.92 1.65
N ARG A 27 18.26 10.37 1.80
CA ARG A 27 17.88 11.63 2.45
C ARG A 27 16.86 11.35 3.54
N GLY A 28 16.96 12.08 4.65
CA GLY A 28 16.11 11.85 5.82
C GLY A 28 16.43 10.51 6.49
N LYS A 29 16.71 10.52 7.80
CA LYS A 29 16.85 9.26 8.55
C LYS A 29 15.51 8.56 8.77
N LYS A 30 14.44 9.35 8.75
CA LYS A 30 13.04 8.94 8.88
C LYS A 30 12.20 9.78 7.94
N ILE A 31 11.12 9.21 7.40
CA ILE A 31 10.12 9.96 6.65
C ILE A 31 9.48 11.03 7.55
N SER A 32 9.25 12.23 7.02
CA SER A 32 8.67 13.36 7.77
C SER A 32 7.25 13.08 8.27
N GLU A 33 6.86 13.73 9.37
CA GLU A 33 5.66 13.45 10.19
C GLU A 33 4.29 13.46 9.48
N SER A 34 4.21 13.98 8.26
CA SER A 34 2.95 14.09 7.50
C SER A 34 2.37 12.76 6.99
N CYS A 35 2.96 11.62 7.34
CA CYS A 35 2.51 10.30 6.90
C CYS A 35 2.32 9.28 8.04
N PHE A 36 2.43 9.63 9.31
CA PHE A 36 2.28 8.61 10.36
C PHE A 36 0.84 8.42 10.77
N LEU A 37 0.40 7.19 10.56
CA LEU A 37 -0.56 6.54 11.42
C LEU A 37 0.30 5.74 12.39
N ASP A 38 0.09 5.95 13.68
CA ASP A 38 0.67 5.14 14.74
C ASP A 38 -0.35 4.05 15.06
N PRO A 39 -0.38 2.91 14.32
CA PRO A 39 -1.14 1.78 14.79
C PRO A 39 -0.44 1.32 16.06
N LYS A 40 -1.11 1.42 17.20
CA LYS A 40 -0.73 0.68 18.41
C LYS A 40 -0.34 -0.73 17.96
N GLU A 41 0.90 -1.13 18.22
CA GLU A 41 1.43 -2.43 17.82
C GLU A 41 0.44 -3.52 18.23
N SER A 42 -0.31 -4.06 17.26
CA SER A 42 -1.05 -5.28 17.47
C SER A 42 -0.08 -6.42 17.20
N THR A 43 0.12 -7.27 18.20
CA THR A 43 0.83 -8.56 18.04
C THR A 43 0.10 -9.49 17.07
N TRP A 44 -1.15 -9.18 16.74
CA TRP A 44 -1.99 -9.84 15.75
C TRP A 44 -2.00 -9.04 14.45
N VAL A 45 -1.39 -9.58 13.40
CA VAL A 45 -1.33 -8.98 12.04
C VAL A 45 -2.49 -9.50 11.16
N ILE A 46 -3.39 -10.31 11.72
CA ILE A 46 -4.57 -10.86 11.03
C ILE A 46 -5.77 -9.95 11.30
N PRO A 47 -6.54 -9.52 10.28
CA PRO A 47 -7.75 -8.72 10.46
C PRO A 47 -8.81 -9.45 11.30
N THR A 48 -9.69 -8.71 11.96
CA THR A 48 -10.84 -9.29 12.69
C THR A 48 -11.98 -9.73 11.75
N GLY A 49 -11.97 -9.25 10.50
CA GLY A 49 -13.09 -9.36 9.56
C GLY A 49 -14.00 -8.14 9.53
N GLU A 50 -13.89 -7.21 10.49
CA GLU A 50 -14.67 -5.98 10.53
C GLU A 50 -14.07 -4.89 9.62
N ILE A 51 -14.89 -4.24 8.80
CA ILE A 51 -14.51 -3.04 8.05
C ILE A 51 -14.93 -1.81 8.86
N ALA A 52 -14.04 -1.33 9.71
CA ALA A 52 -14.29 -0.18 10.57
C ALA A 52 -14.13 1.16 9.83
N SER A 53 -14.94 2.15 10.22
CA SER A 53 -14.79 3.53 9.73
C SER A 53 -13.56 4.19 10.35
N VAL A 54 -12.77 4.87 9.52
CA VAL A 54 -11.63 5.69 9.98
C VAL A 54 -12.06 7.09 10.45
N LYS A 55 -13.34 7.48 10.30
CA LYS A 55 -13.82 8.82 10.65
C LYS A 55 -13.59 9.08 12.15
N GLY A 56 -12.89 10.17 12.46
CA GLY A 56 -12.56 10.55 13.85
C GLY A 56 -11.36 9.81 14.44
N THR A 57 -10.68 8.97 13.65
CA THR A 57 -9.40 8.36 14.04
C THR A 57 -8.24 9.13 13.39
N PRO A 58 -6.99 8.95 13.86
CA PRO A 58 -5.82 9.48 13.17
C PRO A 58 -5.66 8.95 11.73
N MET A 59 -6.32 7.82 11.38
CA MET A 59 -6.24 7.18 10.06
C MET A 59 -6.77 8.10 8.96
N ILE A 60 -5.94 8.37 7.96
CA ILE A 60 -6.27 9.28 6.85
C ILE A 60 -7.38 8.66 5.99
N SER A 61 -8.49 9.39 5.83
CA SER A 61 -9.53 9.10 4.84
C SER A 61 -9.35 10.00 3.63
N SER A 62 -8.92 9.45 2.50
CA SER A 62 -9.12 10.09 1.20
C SER A 62 -10.07 9.22 0.38
N ASN A 63 -11.27 9.74 0.13
CA ASN A 63 -12.33 9.25 -0.79
C ASN A 63 -12.39 7.73 -1.04
N LEU A 64 -13.41 7.08 -0.46
CA LEU A 64 -13.70 5.65 -0.61
C LEU A 64 -13.53 5.15 -2.06
N MET A 65 -12.73 4.10 -2.19
CA MET A 65 -12.57 3.33 -3.41
C MET A 65 -13.91 2.69 -3.80
N SER A 66 -14.63 3.24 -4.77
CA SER A 66 -15.79 2.51 -5.35
C SER A 66 -15.29 1.43 -6.33
N SER A 67 -16.00 0.32 -6.49
CA SER A 67 -15.69 -0.70 -7.51
C SER A 67 -16.00 -0.20 -8.93
N GLY A 68 -15.03 -0.25 -9.85
CA GLY A 68 -15.22 0.02 -11.28
C GLY A 68 -13.90 -0.02 -12.07
N ASN A 69 -13.96 -0.27 -13.39
CA ASN A 69 -12.80 -0.40 -14.32
C ASN A 69 -11.95 0.89 -14.51
N ARG A 70 -12.03 1.86 -13.61
CA ARG A 70 -11.24 3.10 -13.66
C ARG A 70 -10.34 3.16 -12.42
N LEU A 71 -9.06 3.42 -12.64
CA LEU A 71 -8.09 3.72 -11.58
C LEU A 71 -8.61 4.85 -10.69
N LYS A 72 -8.49 4.68 -9.38
CA LYS A 72 -8.94 5.66 -8.38
C LYS A 72 -7.77 6.13 -7.55
N PRO A 73 -7.68 7.43 -7.20
CA PRO A 73 -6.69 7.90 -6.25
C PRO A 73 -6.79 7.11 -4.94
N ALA A 74 -5.65 6.62 -4.47
CA ALA A 74 -5.53 5.79 -3.27
C ALA A 74 -4.57 6.41 -2.24
N ALA A 75 -3.52 7.09 -2.68
CA ALA A 75 -2.61 7.82 -1.80
C ALA A 75 -1.96 9.02 -2.48
N LEU A 76 -1.61 10.02 -1.67
CA LEU A 76 -0.80 11.18 -2.03
C LEU A 76 0.30 11.32 -0.99
N VAL A 77 1.55 11.23 -1.41
CA VAL A 77 2.71 11.51 -0.57
C VAL A 77 3.36 12.79 -1.07
N TYR A 78 3.58 13.74 -0.17
CA TYR A 78 4.17 15.03 -0.51
C TYR A 78 5.24 15.40 0.50
N ASP A 79 6.43 15.75 0.00
CA ASP A 79 7.50 16.31 0.81
C ASP A 79 7.59 17.81 0.53
N LYS A 80 7.35 18.60 1.58
CA LYS A 80 7.40 20.06 1.52
C LYS A 80 8.79 20.58 1.15
N LYS A 81 9.86 19.89 1.56
CA LYS A 81 11.23 20.40 1.41
C LYS A 81 11.74 20.27 -0.01
N SER A 82 11.52 19.12 -0.64
CA SER A 82 11.91 18.88 -2.04
C SER A 82 10.84 19.28 -3.05
N GLY A 83 9.61 19.54 -2.60
CA GLY A 83 8.45 19.79 -3.46
C GLY A 83 7.92 18.54 -4.16
N ARG A 84 8.55 17.36 -3.99
CA ARG A 84 8.18 16.14 -4.71
C ARG A 84 6.86 15.58 -4.23
N VAL A 85 6.06 15.13 -5.20
CA VAL A 85 4.75 14.52 -4.99
C VAL A 85 4.73 13.13 -5.63
N LEU A 86 4.21 12.14 -4.91
CA LEU A 86 3.84 10.82 -5.39
C LEU A 86 2.33 10.64 -5.25
N GLU A 87 1.63 10.54 -6.38
CA GLU A 87 0.22 10.16 -6.45
C GLU A 87 0.13 8.67 -6.82
N LEU A 88 -0.61 7.89 -6.06
CA LEU A 88 -0.92 6.49 -6.36
C LEU A 88 -2.39 6.36 -6.68
N SER A 89 -2.71 5.82 -7.86
CA SER A 89 -4.06 5.41 -8.24
C SER A 89 -4.13 3.90 -8.50
N THR A 90 -5.23 3.24 -8.15
CA THR A 90 -5.40 1.78 -8.34
C THR A 90 -6.86 1.37 -8.49
N ASP A 91 -7.09 0.18 -9.04
CA ASP A 91 -8.39 -0.51 -9.07
C ASP A 91 -8.50 -1.64 -8.02
N ALA A 92 -7.46 -1.87 -7.21
CA ALA A 92 -7.50 -2.82 -6.10
C ALA A 92 -8.46 -2.33 -4.99
N PRO A 93 -9.09 -3.20 -4.19
CA PRO A 93 -10.00 -2.76 -3.14
C PRO A 93 -9.30 -2.26 -1.88
N GLY A 94 -8.03 -2.61 -1.67
CA GLY A 94 -7.27 -2.25 -0.48
C GLY A 94 -5.89 -1.66 -0.77
N LEU A 95 -5.36 -0.96 0.24
CA LEU A 95 -4.02 -0.40 0.26
C LEU A 95 -3.37 -0.70 1.62
N GLN A 96 -2.32 -1.53 1.63
CA GLN A 96 -1.48 -1.68 2.81
C GLN A 96 -0.54 -0.49 2.92
N PHE A 97 -0.63 0.25 4.01
CA PHE A 97 0.31 1.29 4.37
C PHE A 97 1.27 0.78 5.44
N TYR A 98 2.58 0.81 5.15
CA TYR A 98 3.60 0.32 6.06
C TYR A 98 4.77 1.29 6.13
N THR A 99 5.13 1.73 7.34
CA THR A 99 6.15 2.77 7.56
C THR A 99 7.53 2.20 7.83
N GLY A 100 7.84 0.97 7.42
CA GLY A 100 9.22 0.45 7.52
C GLY A 100 9.71 0.18 8.95
N THR A 101 8.81 -0.07 9.91
CA THR A 101 9.14 -0.25 11.34
C THR A 101 10.13 -1.38 11.63
N ALA A 102 10.12 -2.44 10.83
CA ALA A 102 10.93 -3.65 11.03
C ALA A 102 12.30 -3.59 10.33
N ILE A 103 12.61 -2.51 9.60
CA ILE A 103 13.91 -2.34 8.95
C ILE A 103 14.97 -2.15 10.04
N LYS A 104 16.01 -2.99 10.05
CA LYS A 104 17.09 -2.96 11.06
C LYS A 104 18.43 -2.59 10.42
N ASN A 105 18.70 -1.30 10.24
CA ASN A 105 19.98 -0.75 9.80
C ASN A 105 20.57 -1.47 8.56
N VAL A 106 19.78 -1.59 7.50
CA VAL A 106 20.18 -2.33 6.29
C VAL A 106 21.06 -1.45 5.41
N LYS A 107 22.25 -1.95 5.01
CA LYS A 107 23.11 -1.23 4.06
C LYS A 107 22.49 -1.27 2.66
N GLY A 108 22.19 -0.08 2.14
CA GLY A 108 21.55 0.15 0.86
C GLY A 108 22.47 0.68 -0.23
N LYS A 109 21.85 1.29 -1.24
CA LYS A 109 22.55 1.86 -2.41
C LYS A 109 23.47 3.00 -1.97
N GLY A 110 24.65 3.10 -2.59
CA GLY A 110 25.63 4.14 -2.28
C GLY A 110 26.18 4.07 -0.85
N GLY A 111 26.03 2.94 -0.16
CA GLY A 111 26.49 2.75 1.22
C GLY A 111 25.61 3.38 2.29
N PHE A 112 24.51 4.02 1.92
CA PHE A 112 23.56 4.60 2.88
C PHE A 112 22.89 3.49 3.71
N VAL A 113 22.70 3.70 5.01
CA VAL A 113 22.07 2.74 5.91
C VAL A 113 20.60 3.10 6.10
N TYR A 114 19.70 2.19 5.74
CA TYR A 114 18.27 2.33 5.94
C TYR A 114 17.91 1.95 7.37
N GLU A 115 17.57 2.96 8.17
CA GLU A 115 17.08 2.85 9.56
C GLU A 115 15.56 2.54 9.58
N PRO A 116 14.98 2.11 10.72
CA PRO A 116 13.53 2.05 10.88
C PRO A 116 12.86 3.38 10.47
N HIS A 117 11.77 3.30 9.72
CA HIS A 117 11.04 4.47 9.19
C HIS A 117 11.77 5.31 8.13
N ALA A 118 12.87 4.81 7.56
CA ALA A 118 13.56 5.51 6.47
C ALA A 118 12.74 5.61 5.16
N ALA A 119 11.66 4.83 5.03
CA ALA A 119 10.77 4.84 3.86
C ALA A 119 9.38 4.27 4.23
N LEU A 120 8.41 4.49 3.35
CA LEU A 120 7.05 3.91 3.44
C LEU A 120 6.76 2.98 2.27
N CYS A 121 5.85 2.03 2.46
CA CYS A 121 5.35 1.12 1.43
C CYS A 121 3.84 1.33 1.26
N LEU A 122 3.39 1.31 0.00
CA LEU A 122 2.01 1.53 -0.44
C LEU A 122 1.60 0.37 -1.34
N GLN A 123 1.12 -0.72 -0.75
CA GLN A 123 0.83 -1.96 -1.48
C GLN A 123 -0.64 -2.01 -1.83
N THR A 124 -0.99 -1.77 -3.10
CA THR A 124 -2.37 -1.94 -3.56
C THR A 124 -2.65 -3.44 -3.70
N GLN A 125 -3.66 -3.95 -3.02
CA GLN A 125 -3.91 -5.38 -2.93
C GLN A 125 -5.36 -5.70 -2.58
N GLU A 126 -5.72 -6.98 -2.62
CA GLU A 126 -6.92 -7.49 -1.94
C GLU A 126 -6.73 -7.43 -0.42
N PHE A 127 -7.82 -7.52 0.34
CA PHE A 127 -7.73 -7.46 1.81
C PHE A 127 -6.90 -8.63 2.38
N PRO A 128 -6.08 -8.40 3.41
CA PRO A 128 -5.38 -9.48 4.09
C PRO A 128 -6.37 -10.53 4.59
N ASP A 129 -5.99 -11.80 4.49
CA ASP A 129 -6.79 -12.95 4.92
C ASP A 129 -8.18 -13.10 4.26
N ALA A 130 -8.45 -12.41 3.14
CA ALA A 130 -9.77 -12.40 2.51
C ALA A 130 -10.34 -13.77 2.09
N VAL A 131 -9.48 -14.80 1.92
CA VAL A 131 -9.96 -16.17 1.65
C VAL A 131 -10.79 -16.75 2.80
N ASN A 132 -10.56 -16.26 4.03
CA ASN A 132 -11.22 -16.72 5.25
C ASN A 132 -12.39 -15.81 5.68
N TYR A 133 -12.63 -14.69 4.99
CA TYR A 133 -13.65 -13.71 5.32
C TYR A 133 -14.64 -13.52 4.16
N PRO A 134 -15.82 -14.19 4.18
CA PRO A 134 -16.80 -14.12 3.10
C PRO A 134 -17.36 -12.73 2.81
N ASN A 135 -17.25 -11.80 3.77
CA ASN A 135 -17.66 -10.40 3.62
C ASN A 135 -16.60 -9.53 2.91
N PHE A 136 -15.39 -10.05 2.68
CA PHE A 136 -14.36 -9.37 1.89
C PHE A 136 -14.52 -9.68 0.39
N PRO A 137 -14.02 -8.82 -0.51
CA PRO A 137 -13.98 -9.14 -1.94
C PRO A 137 -13.24 -10.46 -2.19
N SER A 138 -13.84 -11.33 -3.01
CA SER A 138 -13.25 -12.64 -3.30
C SER A 138 -11.90 -12.51 -4.01
N THR A 139 -10.95 -13.33 -3.58
CA THR A 139 -9.60 -13.43 -4.17
C THR A 139 -9.43 -14.68 -5.04
N ILE A 140 -10.50 -15.48 -5.21
CA ILE A 140 -10.43 -16.74 -5.95
C ILE A 140 -10.46 -16.48 -7.46
N VAL A 141 -9.46 -17.01 -8.14
CA VAL A 141 -9.32 -16.99 -9.60
C VAL A 141 -9.61 -18.39 -10.11
N SER A 142 -10.67 -18.54 -10.90
CA SER A 142 -11.03 -19.80 -11.55
C SER A 142 -10.43 -19.90 -12.96
N PRO A 143 -10.19 -21.11 -13.49
CA PRO A 143 -9.85 -21.31 -14.89
C PRO A 143 -10.81 -20.56 -15.83
N GLY A 144 -10.27 -19.90 -16.85
CA GLY A 144 -11.04 -19.09 -17.80
C GLY A 144 -11.48 -17.70 -17.32
N LYS A 145 -11.27 -17.34 -16.04
CA LYS A 145 -11.58 -16.01 -15.49
C LYS A 145 -10.29 -15.31 -15.05
N PRO A 146 -9.64 -14.51 -15.92
CA PRO A 146 -8.33 -13.94 -15.60
C PRO A 146 -8.42 -12.86 -14.51
N TYR A 147 -7.45 -12.87 -13.60
CA TYR A 147 -7.21 -11.79 -12.65
C TYR A 147 -6.51 -10.63 -13.34
N ARG A 148 -6.96 -9.41 -13.03
CA ARG A 148 -6.30 -8.19 -13.47
C ARG A 148 -6.40 -7.12 -12.40
N ARG A 149 -5.26 -6.51 -12.09
CA ARG A 149 -5.19 -5.27 -11.30
C ARG A 149 -4.29 -4.25 -11.97
N GLN A 150 -4.59 -2.98 -11.77
CA GLN A 150 -3.81 -1.86 -12.26
C GLN A 150 -3.49 -0.90 -11.13
N MET A 151 -2.28 -0.35 -11.19
CA MET A 151 -1.81 0.74 -10.33
C MET A 151 -1.06 1.73 -11.21
N LEU A 152 -1.11 3.01 -10.84
CA LEU A 152 -0.39 4.09 -11.49
C LEU A 152 0.30 4.92 -10.40
N PHE A 153 1.62 4.94 -10.44
CA PHE A 153 2.43 5.91 -9.69
C PHE A 153 2.69 7.10 -10.59
N LYS A 154 2.24 8.29 -10.19
CA LYS A 154 2.49 9.55 -10.88
C LYS A 154 3.36 10.44 -10.00
N PHE A 155 4.47 10.89 -10.56
CA PHE A 155 5.39 11.80 -9.88
C PHE A 155 5.24 13.21 -10.45
N SER A 156 5.29 14.21 -9.57
CA SER A 156 5.29 15.63 -9.94
C SER A 156 6.03 16.46 -8.88
N THR A 157 6.10 17.77 -9.10
CA THR A 157 6.61 18.74 -8.12
C THR A 157 5.58 19.84 -7.89
N LYS A 158 5.41 20.29 -6.65
CA LYS A 158 4.74 21.56 -6.36
C LYS A 158 5.75 22.69 -6.49
N ALA A 159 5.35 23.75 -7.19
CA ALA A 159 6.08 25.00 -7.27
C ALA A 159 6.09 25.72 -5.91
#